data_AF-A0A1Y1X6K7-F1
#
_entry.id   AF-A0A1Y1X6K7-F1
#
_cell.length_a   1.000
_cell.length_b   1.000
_cell.length_c   1.000
_cell.angle_alpha   90.00
_cell.angle_beta   90.00
_cell.angle_gamma   90.00
#
_symmetry.space_group_name_H-M   'P 1'
#
loop_
_entity.id
_entity.type
_entity.pdbx_description
1 polymer ?
#
loop_
_entity_poly.entity_id
_entity_poly.type
_entity_poly.pdbx_seq_one_letter_code
_entity_poly.pdbx_strand_id
1 'polypeptide(L)'
;MLKKIDNLTRFHYISISSKDSSIGIIIALSYIALSLIILLSSVFLFIKKFKPCYKFLTKDFWILSLIGYILMLFVSYLDIEKVTIFRCHLKLLIQFISSTLIYIPVLHKLFSNYPEKSKYTSWVNNHRYIFLILFIIIDLSIIGVGLIVPYTIEDMGIKDDKNFQICKINGKIHYVLITISLLYKFGIILYSLLLMFLEWFFKLTFYDIHLFTAIYLIDTLLIILFVILHNIKIKNYEFYYSIRETIIIIYVISHYFLSYGIRIFYYKSLKNESENEIAKEISDAFRSDTNSEYLKRFSANSEKMNYNSNIYYNRSYKNRSLYNKFLRMHYRDGTLSRSNNSYINKETSAYSQNRNNGINSKLTKDNIPFSRNMFSVNSKIINK
;
A
#
# COMPACT_ATOMS: atom_id res chain seq x y z
N MET A 1 -15.84 -11.86 53.50
CA MET A 1 -16.77 -12.89 53.00
C MET A 1 -17.66 -12.36 51.88
N LEU A 2 -18.35 -11.22 52.05
CA LEU A 2 -19.23 -10.61 51.02
C LEU A 2 -18.56 -10.41 49.64
N LYS A 3 -17.33 -9.88 49.58
CA LYS A 3 -16.58 -9.73 48.32
C LYS A 3 -16.33 -11.05 47.57
N LYS A 4 -16.15 -12.16 48.30
CA LYS A 4 -15.96 -13.48 47.67
C LYS A 4 -17.27 -14.00 47.08
N ILE A 5 -18.39 -13.75 47.76
CA ILE A 5 -19.72 -14.12 47.26
C ILE A 5 -20.06 -13.27 46.03
N ASP A 6 -19.82 -11.95 46.07
CA ASP A 6 -20.06 -11.04 44.94
C ASP A 6 -19.20 -11.41 43.71
N ASN A 7 -17.92 -11.76 43.91
CA ASN A 7 -17.05 -12.22 42.82
C ASN A 7 -17.49 -13.56 42.19
N LEU A 8 -18.19 -14.41 42.94
CA LEU A 8 -18.70 -15.69 42.45
C LEU A 8 -20.05 -15.54 41.73
N THR A 9 -20.85 -14.53 42.08
CA THR A 9 -22.19 -14.33 41.50
C THR A 9 -22.18 -13.36 40.31
N ARG A 10 -21.28 -12.38 40.28
CA ARG A 10 -21.26 -11.35 39.24
C ARG A 10 -20.33 -11.72 38.09
N PHE A 11 -20.80 -11.50 36.85
CA PHE A 11 -19.95 -11.56 35.67
C PHE A 11 -19.05 -10.34 35.61
N HIS A 12 -17.74 -10.57 35.63
CA HIS A 12 -16.74 -9.54 35.47
C HIS A 12 -16.44 -9.33 33.99
N TYR A 13 -16.41 -8.08 33.56
CA TYR A 13 -15.98 -7.64 32.24
C TYR A 13 -14.98 -6.51 32.41
N ILE A 14 -14.15 -6.28 31.39
CA ILE A 14 -13.22 -5.16 31.40
C ILE A 14 -14.03 -3.90 31.13
N SER A 15 -14.23 -3.14 32.19
CA SER A 15 -14.97 -1.89 32.18
C SER A 15 -14.03 -0.71 31.96
N ILE A 16 -14.52 0.34 31.31
CA ILE A 16 -13.84 1.65 31.26
C ILE A 16 -13.97 2.38 32.61
N SER A 17 -14.86 1.93 33.50
CA SER A 17 -14.99 2.50 34.83
C SER A 17 -13.78 2.13 35.71
N SER A 18 -13.16 3.15 36.33
CA SER A 18 -11.97 3.02 37.19
C SER A 18 -12.18 2.17 38.44
N LYS A 19 -13.43 1.84 38.75
CA LYS A 19 -13.79 1.08 39.96
C LYS A 19 -13.32 -0.38 39.92
N ASP A 20 -13.19 -0.96 38.72
CA ASP A 20 -12.96 -2.41 38.57
C ASP A 20 -11.55 -2.75 38.07
N SER A 21 -10.98 -1.98 37.12
CA SER A 21 -9.62 -2.16 36.62
C SER A 21 -9.08 -0.92 35.89
N SER A 22 -7.84 -0.55 36.15
CA SER A 22 -7.14 0.53 35.42
C SER A 22 -6.74 0.12 34.00
N ILE A 23 -6.66 -1.17 33.71
CA ILE A 23 -6.17 -1.72 32.43
C ILE A 23 -7.08 -1.29 31.28
N GLY A 24 -8.40 -1.35 31.46
CA GLY A 24 -9.37 -0.97 30.42
C GLY A 24 -9.26 0.51 30.03
N ILE A 25 -9.05 1.39 31.00
CA ILE A 25 -8.85 2.83 30.77
C ILE A 25 -7.56 3.09 30.00
N ILE A 26 -6.45 2.47 30.43
CA ILE A 26 -5.14 2.65 29.78
C ILE A 26 -5.23 2.22 28.31
N ILE A 27 -5.82 1.06 28.05
CA ILE A 27 -6.00 0.52 26.70
C ILE A 27 -6.92 1.44 25.87
N ALA A 28 -8.08 1.87 26.40
CA ALA A 28 -8.98 2.77 25.69
C ALA A 28 -8.31 4.12 25.35
N LEU A 29 -7.58 4.72 26.29
CA LEU A 29 -6.81 5.94 26.05
C LEU A 29 -5.74 5.73 24.98
N SER A 30 -5.05 4.59 24.99
CA SER A 30 -4.06 4.27 23.96
C SER A 30 -4.68 4.21 22.56
N TYR A 31 -5.89 3.66 22.41
CA TYR A 31 -6.59 3.60 21.13
C TYR A 31 -7.04 4.96 20.63
N ILE A 32 -7.58 5.80 21.53
CA ILE A 32 -7.97 7.17 21.20
C ILE A 32 -6.75 7.96 20.75
N ALA A 33 -5.64 7.88 21.50
CA ALA A 33 -4.40 8.57 21.17
C ALA A 33 -3.84 8.11 19.82
N LEU A 34 -3.76 6.79 19.57
CA LEU A 34 -3.29 6.26 18.29
C LEU A 34 -4.19 6.66 17.12
N SER A 35 -5.52 6.61 17.30
CA SER A 35 -6.47 7.01 16.27
C SER A 35 -6.33 8.50 15.93
N LEU A 36 -6.16 9.36 16.94
CA LEU A 36 -5.90 10.80 16.73
C LEU A 36 -4.58 11.03 16.01
N ILE A 37 -3.50 10.30 16.35
CA ILE A 37 -2.21 10.39 15.65
C ILE A 37 -2.36 10.02 14.18
N ILE A 38 -3.07 8.93 13.87
CA ILE A 38 -3.31 8.47 12.49
C ILE A 38 -4.15 9.49 11.71
N LEU A 39 -5.19 10.06 12.33
CA LEU A 39 -6.04 11.07 11.70
C LEU A 39 -5.28 12.37 11.45
N LEU A 40 -4.56 12.90 12.44
CA LEU A 40 -3.79 14.13 12.29
C LEU A 40 -2.68 13.99 11.26
N SER A 41 -2.05 12.81 11.17
CA SER A 41 -0.99 12.59 10.19
C SER A 41 -1.51 12.51 8.76
N SER A 42 -2.81 12.23 8.53
CA SER A 42 -3.41 12.23 7.19
C SER A 42 -3.27 13.57 6.45
N VAL A 43 -3.13 14.69 7.19
CA VAL A 43 -2.90 16.03 6.64
C VAL A 43 -1.64 16.06 5.75
N PHE A 44 -0.61 15.28 6.07
CA PHE A 44 0.64 15.23 5.30
C PHE A 44 0.44 14.74 3.84
N LEU A 45 -0.61 13.97 3.54
CA LEU A 45 -0.95 13.54 2.16
C LEU A 45 -1.34 14.70 1.24
N PHE A 46 -1.80 15.80 1.81
CA PHE A 46 -2.30 16.96 1.06
C PHE A 46 -1.24 18.04 0.86
N ILE A 47 -0.17 18.02 1.66
CA ILE A 47 0.93 18.98 1.56
C ILE A 47 1.78 18.66 0.33
N LYS A 48 1.86 19.61 -0.62
CA LYS A 48 2.62 19.47 -1.89
C LYS A 48 4.07 19.01 -1.67
N LYS A 49 4.69 19.48 -0.59
CA LYS A 49 6.06 19.17 -0.18
C LYS A 49 6.31 17.65 -0.03
N PHE A 50 5.34 16.90 0.49
CA PHE A 50 5.46 15.45 0.73
C PHE A 50 4.94 14.58 -0.43
N LYS A 51 4.45 15.18 -1.53
CA LYS A 51 3.93 14.44 -2.70
C LYS A 51 4.90 13.36 -3.24
N PRO A 52 6.23 13.56 -3.28
CA PRO A 52 7.16 12.53 -3.74
C PRO A 52 7.15 11.25 -2.90
N CYS A 53 6.93 11.37 -1.59
CA CYS A 53 6.96 10.27 -0.63
C CYS A 53 5.77 9.32 -0.75
N TYR A 54 4.67 9.82 -1.32
CA TYR A 54 3.41 9.09 -1.48
C TYR A 54 3.14 8.73 -2.95
N LYS A 55 4.18 8.59 -3.78
CA LYS A 55 4.03 8.19 -5.20
C LYS A 55 3.62 6.73 -5.39
N PHE A 56 3.87 5.87 -4.40
CA PHE A 56 3.57 4.45 -4.49
C PHE A 56 2.06 4.19 -4.60
N LEU A 57 1.29 4.49 -3.55
CA LEU A 57 -0.17 4.42 -3.57
C LEU A 57 -0.81 5.75 -4.00
N THR A 58 -2.01 5.69 -4.59
CA THR A 58 -2.81 6.90 -4.84
C THR A 58 -3.31 7.49 -3.52
N LYS A 59 -3.56 8.80 -3.46
CA LYS A 59 -3.99 9.48 -2.22
C LYS A 59 -5.22 8.84 -1.58
N ASP A 60 -6.22 8.52 -2.41
CA ASP A 60 -7.47 7.90 -1.95
C ASP A 60 -7.19 6.53 -1.30
N PHE A 61 -6.26 5.78 -1.87
CA PHE A 61 -5.86 4.47 -1.35
C PHE A 61 -5.06 4.57 -0.06
N TRP A 62 -4.22 5.60 0.10
CA TRP A 62 -3.60 5.91 1.38
C TRP A 62 -4.65 6.21 2.45
N ILE A 63 -5.64 7.05 2.15
CA ILE A 63 -6.72 7.38 3.09
C ILE A 63 -7.49 6.12 3.47
N LEU A 64 -7.81 5.24 2.51
CA LEU A 64 -8.47 3.96 2.78
C LEU A 64 -7.64 3.07 3.72
N SER A 65 -6.33 2.97 3.52
CA SER A 65 -5.48 2.20 4.44
C SER A 65 -5.43 2.82 5.84
N LEU A 66 -5.39 4.15 5.96
CA LEU A 66 -5.46 4.84 7.26
C LEU A 66 -6.80 4.58 7.97
N ILE A 67 -7.92 4.58 7.24
CA ILE A 67 -9.24 4.19 7.77
C ILE A 67 -9.20 2.72 8.22
N GLY A 68 -8.58 1.84 7.45
CA GLY A 68 -8.37 0.44 7.81
C GLY A 68 -7.65 0.28 9.15
N TYR A 69 -6.58 1.06 9.41
CA TYR A 69 -5.88 1.04 10.69
C TYR A 69 -6.76 1.48 11.86
N ILE A 70 -7.55 2.54 11.69
CA ILE A 70 -8.49 3.02 12.72
C ILE A 70 -9.58 1.99 13.00
N LEU A 71 -10.14 1.37 11.95
CA LEU A 71 -11.12 0.30 12.11
C LEU A 71 -10.54 -0.91 12.83
N MET A 72 -9.27 -1.25 12.58
CA MET A 72 -8.58 -2.33 13.32
C MET A 72 -8.46 -2.01 14.81
N LEU A 73 -8.13 -0.77 15.20
CA LEU A 73 -8.17 -0.36 16.62
C LEU A 73 -9.59 -0.42 17.20
N PHE A 74 -10.61 -0.14 16.39
CA PHE A 74 -11.99 -0.21 16.84
C PHE A 74 -12.49 -1.65 17.10
N VAL A 75 -11.90 -2.66 16.44
CA VAL A 75 -12.16 -4.08 16.75
C VAL A 75 -11.89 -4.37 18.22
N SER A 76 -10.77 -3.86 18.75
CA SER A 76 -10.40 -3.98 20.16
C SER A 76 -11.35 -3.25 21.10
N TYR A 77 -11.86 -2.09 20.69
CA TYR A 77 -12.83 -1.34 21.49
C TYR A 77 -14.13 -2.14 21.72
N LEU A 78 -14.53 -2.98 20.76
CA LEU A 78 -15.73 -3.82 20.90
C LEU A 78 -15.59 -4.93 21.95
N ASP A 79 -14.37 -5.27 22.36
CA ASP A 79 -14.12 -6.21 23.45
C ASP A 79 -14.23 -5.57 24.84
N ILE A 80 -14.31 -4.24 24.91
CA ILE A 80 -14.52 -3.50 26.15
C ILE A 80 -16.01 -3.52 26.49
N GLU A 81 -16.33 -3.71 27.77
CA GLU A 81 -17.68 -3.89 28.32
C GLU A 81 -18.32 -5.28 28.10
N LYS A 82 -19.66 -5.37 28.27
CA LYS A 82 -20.41 -6.62 28.23
C LYS A 82 -20.43 -7.20 26.82
N VAL A 83 -20.05 -8.48 26.72
CA VAL A 83 -20.13 -9.25 25.48
C VAL A 83 -21.59 -9.47 25.10
N THR A 84 -21.95 -9.09 23.88
CA THR A 84 -23.27 -9.35 23.29
C THR A 84 -23.11 -10.05 21.95
N ILE A 85 -24.10 -10.84 21.55
CA ILE A 85 -24.11 -11.55 20.25
C ILE A 85 -23.88 -10.56 19.09
N PHE A 86 -24.54 -9.39 19.14
CA PHE A 86 -24.35 -8.32 18.16
C PHE A 86 -22.89 -7.84 18.09
N ARG A 87 -22.23 -7.62 19.24
CA ARG A 87 -20.82 -7.23 19.28
C ARG A 87 -19.89 -8.32 18.73
N CYS A 88 -20.18 -9.60 18.99
CA CYS A 88 -19.41 -10.72 18.41
C CYS A 88 -19.44 -10.69 16.87
N HIS A 89 -20.62 -10.50 16.27
CA HIS A 89 -20.74 -10.38 14.82
C HIS A 89 -20.11 -9.08 14.28
N LEU A 90 -20.34 -7.95 14.95
CA LEU A 90 -19.78 -6.67 14.54
C LEU A 90 -18.25 -6.67 14.59
N LYS A 91 -17.67 -7.30 15.61
CA LYS A 91 -16.22 -7.47 15.73
C LYS A 91 -15.64 -8.19 14.52
N LEU A 92 -16.24 -9.33 14.15
CA LEU A 92 -15.82 -10.10 12.99
C LEU A 92 -15.94 -9.26 11.70
N LEU A 93 -17.06 -8.54 11.54
CA LEU A 93 -17.31 -7.69 10.38
C LEU A 93 -16.24 -6.60 10.22
N ILE A 94 -15.99 -5.84 11.29
CA ILE A 94 -15.02 -4.74 11.26
C ILE A 94 -13.61 -5.27 11.05
N GLN A 95 -13.25 -6.41 11.64
CA GLN A 95 -11.95 -7.04 11.44
C GLN A 95 -11.70 -7.43 9.98
N PHE A 96 -12.69 -7.99 9.28
CA PHE A 96 -12.52 -8.32 7.87
C PHE A 96 -12.43 -7.09 6.97
N ILE A 97 -13.30 -6.11 7.19
CA ILE A 97 -13.28 -4.86 6.43
C ILE A 97 -11.96 -4.11 6.65
N SER A 98 -11.48 -4.02 7.89
CA SER A 98 -10.22 -3.34 8.21
C SER A 98 -9.03 -4.00 7.51
N SER A 99 -8.90 -5.32 7.58
CA SER A 99 -7.85 -6.06 6.86
C SER A 99 -7.92 -5.82 5.34
N THR A 100 -9.11 -5.77 4.75
CA THR A 100 -9.28 -5.51 3.31
C THR A 100 -8.83 -4.11 2.92
N LEU A 101 -9.20 -3.09 3.71
CA LEU A 101 -8.76 -1.72 3.47
C LEU A 101 -7.25 -1.54 3.67
N ILE A 102 -6.60 -2.40 4.46
CA ILE A 102 -5.15 -2.40 4.65
C ILE A 102 -4.44 -3.09 3.47
N TYR A 103 -4.79 -4.33 3.14
CA TYR A 103 -4.03 -5.15 2.19
C TYR A 103 -4.38 -4.90 0.72
N ILE A 104 -5.66 -4.69 0.38
CA ILE A 104 -6.09 -4.61 -1.02
C ILE A 104 -5.52 -3.39 -1.77
N PRO A 105 -5.38 -2.18 -1.15
CA PRO A 105 -4.70 -1.07 -1.81
C PRO A 105 -3.25 -1.37 -2.21
N VAL A 106 -2.52 -2.13 -1.37
CA VAL A 106 -1.14 -2.56 -1.65
C VAL A 106 -1.14 -3.60 -2.77
N LEU A 107 -2.00 -4.61 -2.67
CA LEU A 107 -2.14 -5.64 -3.70
C LEU A 107 -2.49 -5.04 -5.07
N HIS A 108 -3.44 -4.10 -5.13
CA HIS A 108 -3.80 -3.39 -6.35
C HIS A 108 -2.59 -2.71 -6.98
N LYS A 109 -1.76 -2.06 -6.16
CA LYS A 109 -0.58 -1.35 -6.64
C LYS A 109 0.47 -2.31 -7.20
N LEU A 110 0.77 -3.40 -6.49
CA LEU A 110 1.67 -4.45 -6.94
C LEU A 110 1.19 -5.08 -8.26
N PHE A 111 -0.11 -5.36 -8.35
CA PHE A 111 -0.69 -5.91 -9.57
C PHE A 111 -0.60 -4.94 -10.75
N SER A 112 -0.82 -3.65 -10.51
CA SER A 112 -0.75 -2.61 -11.55
C SER A 112 0.68 -2.34 -12.03
N ASN A 113 1.67 -2.58 -11.17
CA ASN A 113 3.09 -2.45 -11.48
C ASN A 113 3.68 -3.69 -12.17
N TYR A 114 2.91 -4.78 -12.28
CA TYR A 114 3.38 -6.03 -12.86
C TYR A 114 3.97 -5.79 -14.28
N PRO A 115 5.21 -6.23 -14.56
CA PRO A 115 5.95 -5.81 -15.75
C PRO A 115 5.35 -6.31 -17.06
N GLU A 116 4.56 -7.38 -17.01
CA GLU A 116 3.88 -7.91 -18.18
C GLU A 116 2.56 -7.17 -18.41
N LYS A 117 2.53 -6.40 -19.50
CA LYS A 117 1.30 -5.78 -19.98
C LYS A 117 0.37 -6.86 -20.49
N SER A 118 -0.62 -7.23 -19.68
CA SER A 118 -1.71 -8.12 -20.05
C SER A 118 -3.01 -7.31 -20.08
N LYS A 119 -4.05 -7.87 -20.72
CA LYS A 119 -5.39 -7.27 -20.67
C LYS A 119 -5.88 -7.09 -19.23
N TYR A 120 -5.52 -8.03 -18.34
CA TYR A 120 -5.86 -7.99 -16.92
C TYR A 120 -5.16 -6.86 -16.17
N THR A 121 -3.85 -6.67 -16.36
CA THR A 121 -3.11 -5.58 -15.69
C THR A 121 -3.61 -4.21 -16.15
N SER A 122 -3.93 -4.06 -17.44
CA SER A 122 -4.57 -2.85 -17.95
C SER A 122 -5.96 -2.61 -17.34
N TRP A 123 -6.77 -3.66 -17.17
CA TRP A 123 -8.09 -3.55 -16.58
C TRP A 123 -8.02 -3.12 -15.11
N VAL A 124 -7.18 -3.77 -14.31
CA VAL A 124 -7.00 -3.45 -12.87
C VAL A 124 -6.51 -2.02 -12.69
N ASN A 125 -5.59 -1.56 -13.54
CA ASN A 125 -5.09 -0.18 -13.48
C ASN A 125 -6.18 0.86 -13.78
N ASN A 126 -7.06 0.57 -14.75
CA ASN A 126 -8.16 1.47 -15.14
C ASN A 126 -9.35 1.42 -14.18
N HIS A 127 -9.54 0.32 -13.45
CA HIS A 127 -10.72 0.06 -12.62
C HIS A 127 -10.39 -0.16 -11.13
N ARG A 128 -9.53 0.69 -10.57
CA ARG A 128 -9.02 0.58 -9.18
C ARG A 128 -10.11 0.38 -8.10
N TYR A 129 -11.23 1.10 -8.19
CA TYR A 129 -12.30 0.99 -7.19
C TYR A 129 -13.16 -0.26 -7.36
N ILE A 130 -13.40 -0.68 -8.61
CA ILE A 130 -14.12 -1.93 -8.89
C ILE A 130 -13.33 -3.10 -8.32
N PHE A 131 -12.00 -3.10 -8.51
CA PHE A 131 -11.12 -4.07 -7.90
C PHE A 131 -11.31 -4.14 -6.38
N LEU A 132 -11.24 -3.00 -5.67
CA LEU A 132 -11.46 -2.97 -4.22
C LEU A 132 -12.86 -3.46 -3.80
N ILE A 133 -13.91 -2.98 -4.48
CA ILE A 133 -15.30 -3.32 -4.17
C ILE A 133 -15.55 -4.84 -4.30
N LEU A 134 -14.93 -5.50 -5.29
CA LEU A 134 -15.03 -6.95 -5.43
C LEU A 134 -14.56 -7.70 -4.18
N PHE A 135 -13.41 -7.33 -3.60
CA PHE A 135 -12.92 -7.95 -2.36
C PHE A 135 -13.82 -7.67 -1.16
N ILE A 136 -14.38 -6.45 -1.07
CA ILE A 136 -15.34 -6.08 -0.02
C ILE A 136 -16.62 -6.91 -0.16
N ILE A 137 -17.15 -7.11 -1.36
CA ILE A 137 -18.34 -7.94 -1.60
C ILE A 137 -18.08 -9.40 -1.19
N ILE A 138 -16.90 -9.94 -1.50
CA ILE A 138 -16.51 -11.29 -1.07
C ILE A 138 -16.52 -11.39 0.46
N ASP A 139 -15.92 -10.43 1.16
CA ASP A 139 -15.92 -10.41 2.63
C ASP A 139 -17.34 -10.33 3.20
N LEU A 140 -18.15 -9.38 2.70
CA LEU A 140 -19.53 -9.20 3.13
C LEU A 140 -20.38 -10.45 2.86
N SER A 141 -20.11 -11.17 1.77
CA SER A 141 -20.81 -12.42 1.46
C SER A 141 -20.46 -13.51 2.47
N ILE A 142 -19.18 -13.69 2.79
CA ILE A 142 -18.72 -14.67 3.79
C ILE A 142 -19.31 -14.34 5.17
N ILE A 143 -19.27 -13.07 5.57
CA ILE A 143 -19.80 -12.61 6.85
C ILE A 143 -21.32 -12.74 6.89
N GLY A 144 -22.01 -12.39 5.79
CA GLY A 144 -23.46 -12.50 5.66
C GLY A 144 -23.95 -13.93 5.86
N VAL A 145 -23.27 -14.92 5.29
CA VAL A 145 -23.56 -16.35 5.55
C VAL A 145 -23.31 -16.69 7.02
N GLY A 146 -22.24 -16.15 7.62
CA GLY A 146 -21.93 -16.30 9.05
C GLY A 146 -22.94 -15.65 10.01
N LEU A 147 -23.79 -14.72 9.56
CA LEU A 147 -24.86 -14.14 10.40
C LEU A 147 -26.01 -15.11 10.64
N ILE A 148 -26.18 -16.12 9.78
CA ILE A 148 -27.25 -17.13 9.91
C ILE A 148 -26.93 -18.08 11.09
N VAL A 149 -25.65 -18.26 11.42
CA VAL A 149 -25.22 -19.12 12.51
C VAL A 149 -25.05 -18.29 13.78
N PRO A 150 -25.81 -18.57 14.85
CA PRO A 150 -25.78 -17.74 16.05
C PRO A 150 -24.47 -17.94 16.83
N TYR A 151 -23.88 -16.84 17.30
CA TYR A 151 -22.91 -16.91 18.39
C TYR A 151 -23.61 -17.23 19.71
N THR A 152 -22.99 -18.10 20.50
CA THR A 152 -23.42 -18.36 21.88
C THR A 152 -22.45 -17.68 22.84
N ILE A 153 -22.98 -17.05 23.87
CA ILE A 153 -22.16 -16.50 24.95
C ILE A 153 -21.87 -17.68 25.90
N GLU A 154 -20.59 -18.01 26.08
CA GLU A 154 -20.16 -19.03 27.03
C GLU A 154 -19.56 -18.37 28.27
N ASP A 155 -20.03 -18.80 29.43
CA ASP A 155 -19.50 -18.38 30.71
C ASP A 155 -18.30 -19.27 31.06
N MET A 156 -17.11 -18.68 31.12
CA MET A 156 -15.91 -19.37 31.61
C MET A 156 -15.83 -19.22 33.13
N GLY A 157 -16.37 -20.22 33.82
CA GLY A 157 -16.23 -20.36 35.27
C GLY A 157 -14.88 -20.97 35.62
N ILE A 158 -13.98 -20.18 36.21
CA ILE A 158 -12.72 -20.69 36.76
C ILE A 158 -12.93 -20.90 38.25
N LYS A 159 -12.72 -22.12 38.73
CA LYS A 159 -12.74 -22.41 40.18
C LYS A 159 -11.75 -21.48 40.87
N ASP A 160 -12.27 -20.65 41.77
CA ASP A 160 -11.56 -19.65 42.58
C ASP A 160 -11.19 -18.30 41.92
N ASP A 161 -11.64 -18.02 40.69
CA ASP A 161 -11.43 -16.73 40.02
C ASP A 161 -12.76 -16.10 39.53
N LYS A 162 -12.68 -14.89 38.98
CA LYS A 162 -13.80 -14.13 38.43
C LYS A 162 -14.45 -14.87 37.24
N ASN A 163 -15.78 -14.96 37.22
CA ASN A 163 -16.53 -15.45 36.05
C ASN A 163 -16.50 -14.40 34.93
N PHE A 164 -16.22 -14.81 33.68
CA PHE A 164 -16.22 -13.95 32.51
C PHE A 164 -16.91 -14.60 31.31
N GLN A 165 -17.37 -13.76 30.38
CA GLN A 165 -18.13 -14.19 29.21
C GLN A 165 -17.27 -14.07 27.96
N ILE A 166 -17.32 -15.09 27.08
CA ILE A 166 -16.64 -15.08 25.78
C ILE A 166 -17.62 -15.37 24.64
N CYS A 167 -17.32 -14.83 23.45
CA CYS A 167 -18.01 -15.22 22.22
C CYS A 167 -17.57 -16.63 21.83
N LYS A 168 -18.41 -17.64 22.04
CA LYS A 168 -18.18 -18.99 21.54
C LYS A 168 -18.82 -19.15 20.17
N ILE A 169 -18.03 -19.59 19.22
CA ILE A 169 -18.51 -20.01 17.90
C ILE A 169 -19.20 -21.36 18.07
N ASN A 170 -20.50 -21.43 17.74
CA ASN A 170 -21.25 -22.66 17.77
C ASN A 170 -21.39 -23.27 16.36
N GLY A 171 -21.28 -24.59 16.26
CA GLY A 171 -21.47 -25.33 15.01
C GLY A 171 -20.23 -25.43 14.10
N LYS A 172 -20.14 -26.57 13.39
CA LYS A 172 -19.05 -26.87 12.45
C LYS A 172 -19.02 -25.92 11.24
N ILE A 173 -20.19 -25.46 10.78
CA ILE A 173 -20.32 -24.57 9.62
C ILE A 173 -19.60 -23.25 9.86
N HIS A 174 -19.82 -22.63 11.03
CA HIS A 174 -19.20 -21.34 11.34
C HIS A 174 -17.68 -21.44 11.48
N TYR A 175 -17.20 -22.54 12.08
CA TYR A 175 -15.78 -22.83 12.14
C TYR A 175 -15.18 -22.94 10.72
N VAL A 176 -15.81 -23.71 9.83
CA VAL A 176 -15.39 -23.84 8.42
C VAL A 176 -15.39 -22.48 7.71
N LEU A 177 -16.41 -21.64 7.92
CA LEU A 177 -16.47 -20.29 7.31
C LEU A 177 -15.32 -19.39 7.78
N ILE A 178 -15.04 -19.37 9.09
CA ILE A 178 -13.91 -18.61 9.63
C ILE A 178 -12.59 -19.14 9.07
N THR A 179 -12.41 -20.47 9.03
CA THR A 179 -11.21 -21.09 8.46
C THR A 179 -11.03 -20.73 6.99
N ILE A 180 -12.08 -20.81 6.17
CA ILE A 180 -12.06 -20.41 4.76
C ILE A 180 -11.67 -18.94 4.62
N SER A 181 -12.26 -18.07 5.45
CA SER A 181 -11.96 -16.64 5.41
C SER A 181 -10.50 -16.34 5.78
N LEU A 182 -9.98 -17.00 6.82
CA LEU A 182 -8.56 -16.90 7.21
C LEU A 182 -7.64 -17.41 6.09
N LEU A 183 -7.94 -18.56 5.48
CA LEU A 183 -7.16 -19.10 4.36
C LEU A 183 -7.17 -18.17 3.15
N TYR A 184 -8.31 -17.56 2.84
CA TYR A 184 -8.42 -16.57 1.77
C TYR A 184 -7.57 -15.32 2.04
N LYS A 185 -7.57 -14.78 3.26
CA LYS A 185 -6.69 -13.66 3.64
C LYS A 185 -5.21 -14.04 3.59
N PHE A 186 -4.87 -15.24 4.06
CA PHE A 186 -3.53 -15.78 3.93
C PHE A 186 -3.09 -15.91 2.46
N GLY A 187 -4.00 -16.33 1.57
CA GLY A 187 -3.76 -16.38 0.13
C GLY A 187 -3.47 -14.99 -0.47
N ILE A 188 -4.18 -13.94 -0.04
CA ILE A 188 -3.91 -12.55 -0.43
C ILE A 188 -2.49 -12.12 -0.01
N ILE A 189 -2.10 -12.43 1.22
CA ILE A 189 -0.76 -12.13 1.75
C ILE A 189 0.32 -12.87 0.94
N LEU A 190 0.15 -14.17 0.73
CA LEU A 190 1.11 -15.00 -0.01
C LEU A 190 1.26 -14.52 -1.47
N TYR A 191 0.15 -14.18 -2.12
CA TYR A 191 0.17 -13.66 -3.48
C TYR A 191 0.84 -12.28 -3.55
N SER A 192 0.61 -11.42 -2.56
CA SER A 192 1.28 -10.11 -2.46
C SER A 192 2.79 -10.27 -2.27
N LEU A 193 3.22 -11.20 -1.42
CA LEU A 193 4.64 -11.56 -1.24
C LEU A 193 5.28 -12.04 -2.55
N LEU A 194 4.57 -12.87 -3.32
CA LEU A 194 5.04 -13.31 -4.64
C LEU A 194 5.20 -12.14 -5.61
N LEU A 195 4.24 -11.21 -5.67
CA LEU A 195 4.35 -10.02 -6.52
C LEU A 195 5.50 -9.10 -6.08
N MET A 196 5.68 -8.89 -4.78
CA MET A 196 6.81 -8.10 -4.25
C MET A 196 8.16 -8.72 -4.60
N PHE A 197 8.29 -10.05 -4.52
CA PHE A 197 9.49 -10.75 -4.95
C PHE A 197 9.80 -10.51 -6.44
N LEU A 198 8.76 -10.48 -7.30
CA LEU A 198 8.93 -10.18 -8.72
C LEU A 198 9.32 -8.71 -8.98
N GLU A 199 8.90 -7.78 -8.12
CA GLU A 199 9.26 -6.35 -8.20
C GLU A 199 10.57 -5.98 -7.50
N TRP A 200 11.21 -6.92 -6.79
CA TRP A 200 12.33 -6.65 -5.87
C TRP A 200 13.48 -5.82 -6.48
N PHE A 201 13.76 -5.97 -7.77
CA PHE A 201 14.88 -5.32 -8.46
C PHE A 201 14.55 -3.98 -9.13
N PHE A 202 13.29 -3.51 -9.07
CA PHE A 202 12.92 -2.25 -9.70
C PHE A 202 13.38 -1.04 -8.86
N LYS A 203 14.39 -0.32 -9.35
CA LYS A 203 14.98 0.86 -8.69
C LYS A 203 13.95 1.92 -8.26
N LEU A 204 12.85 2.08 -9.02
CA LEU A 204 11.83 3.09 -8.73
C LEU A 204 10.97 2.74 -7.50
N THR A 205 10.68 1.46 -7.27
CA THR A 205 9.80 0.97 -6.21
C THR A 205 10.58 0.25 -5.09
N PHE A 206 11.91 0.15 -5.22
CA PHE A 206 12.78 -0.60 -4.34
C PHE A 206 12.50 -0.37 -2.86
N TYR A 207 12.56 0.88 -2.39
CA TYR A 207 12.34 1.21 -0.98
C TYR A 207 10.91 0.88 -0.51
N ASP A 208 9.91 1.10 -1.36
CA ASP A 208 8.52 0.81 -1.04
C ASP A 208 8.31 -0.69 -0.85
N ILE A 209 8.83 -1.50 -1.78
CA ILE A 209 8.74 -2.96 -1.75
C ILE A 209 9.45 -3.52 -0.50
N HIS A 210 10.59 -2.97 -0.10
CA HIS A 210 11.29 -3.41 1.11
C HIS A 210 10.48 -3.10 2.38
N LEU A 211 9.89 -1.90 2.48
CA LEU A 211 9.04 -1.53 3.61
C LEU A 211 7.80 -2.42 3.70
N PHE A 212 7.11 -2.67 2.58
CA PHE A 212 5.96 -3.57 2.58
C PHE A 212 6.37 -5.01 2.87
N THR A 213 7.51 -5.48 2.36
CA THR A 213 8.02 -6.83 2.70
C THR A 213 8.24 -6.95 4.21
N ALA A 214 8.83 -5.94 4.86
CA ALA A 214 9.00 -5.92 6.32
C ALA A 214 7.65 -5.97 7.05
N ILE A 215 6.64 -5.25 6.56
CA ILE A 215 5.27 -5.30 7.11
C ILE A 215 4.70 -6.72 7.05
N TYR A 216 4.74 -7.37 5.88
CA TYR A 216 4.22 -8.74 5.71
C TYR A 216 5.00 -9.79 6.52
N LEU A 217 6.30 -9.58 6.76
CA LEU A 217 7.09 -10.43 7.66
C LEU A 217 6.64 -10.28 9.11
N ILE A 218 6.41 -9.04 9.57
CA ILE A 218 5.87 -8.77 10.90
C ILE A 218 4.48 -9.40 11.05
N ASP A 219 3.63 -9.33 10.01
CA ASP A 219 2.33 -10.00 10.01
C ASP A 219 2.44 -11.50 10.21
N THR A 220 3.32 -12.14 9.46
CA THR A 220 3.54 -13.57 9.57
C THR A 220 3.99 -13.94 11.00
N LEU A 221 4.87 -13.14 11.60
CA LEU A 221 5.33 -13.33 12.98
C LEU A 221 4.18 -13.15 14.00
N LEU A 222 3.37 -12.10 13.85
CA LEU A 222 2.24 -11.82 14.75
C LEU A 222 1.15 -12.89 14.64
N ILE A 223 0.89 -13.42 13.44
CA ILE A 223 -0.04 -14.54 13.22
C ILE A 223 0.47 -15.79 13.94
N ILE A 224 1.76 -16.13 13.81
CA ILE A 224 2.36 -17.28 14.53
C ILE A 224 2.23 -17.10 16.04
N LEU A 225 2.56 -15.91 16.56
CA LEU A 225 2.42 -15.59 17.98
C LEU A 225 0.97 -15.73 18.45
N PHE A 226 0.01 -15.23 17.67
CA PHE A 226 -1.42 -15.35 17.96
C PHE A 226 -1.88 -16.82 18.01
N VAL A 227 -1.44 -17.66 17.08
CA VAL A 227 -1.73 -19.10 17.07
C VAL A 227 -1.14 -19.79 18.31
N ILE A 228 0.09 -19.47 18.69
CA ILE A 228 0.72 -20.02 19.91
C ILE A 228 -0.11 -19.64 21.14
N LEU A 229 -0.47 -18.37 21.28
CA LEU A 229 -1.25 -17.87 22.42
C LEU A 229 -2.66 -18.47 22.48
N HIS A 230 -3.28 -18.73 21.32
CA HIS A 230 -4.57 -19.40 21.26
C HIS A 230 -4.53 -20.83 21.83
N ASN A 231 -3.39 -21.52 21.72
CA ASN A 231 -3.21 -22.88 22.22
C ASN A 231 -2.83 -22.93 23.72
N ILE A 232 -2.44 -21.81 24.32
CA ILE A 232 -2.06 -21.75 25.74
C ILE A 232 -3.32 -21.48 26.58
N LYS A 233 -3.59 -22.36 27.56
CA LYS A 233 -4.70 -22.19 28.52
C LYS A 233 -4.35 -21.17 29.60
N ILE A 234 -4.46 -19.88 29.28
CA ILE A 234 -4.26 -18.79 30.25
C ILE A 234 -5.51 -18.67 31.12
N LYS A 235 -5.38 -18.92 32.43
CA LYS A 235 -6.49 -18.83 33.39
C LYS A 235 -6.85 -17.37 33.73
N ASN A 236 -5.86 -16.48 33.82
CA ASN A 236 -6.11 -15.08 34.14
C ASN A 236 -6.66 -14.33 32.90
N TYR A 237 -7.95 -13.98 32.93
CA TYR A 237 -8.63 -13.29 31.83
C TYR A 237 -8.06 -11.89 31.56
N GLU A 238 -7.73 -11.12 32.60
CA GLU A 238 -7.17 -9.77 32.46
C GLU A 238 -5.82 -9.82 31.71
N PHE A 239 -5.00 -10.83 32.03
CA PHE A 239 -3.74 -11.07 31.35
C PHE A 239 -3.92 -11.54 29.90
N TYR A 240 -4.84 -12.50 29.66
CA TYR A 240 -5.17 -12.97 28.33
C TYR A 240 -5.64 -11.83 27.41
N TYR A 241 -6.57 -11.01 27.92
CA TYR A 241 -7.05 -9.83 27.23
C TYR A 241 -5.91 -8.84 26.94
N SER A 242 -5.10 -8.50 27.94
CA SER A 242 -3.98 -7.56 27.80
C SER A 242 -2.97 -8.00 26.73
N ILE A 243 -2.62 -9.29 26.68
CA ILE A 243 -1.74 -9.82 25.63
C ILE A 243 -2.39 -9.66 24.25
N ARG A 244 -3.66 -10.06 24.10
CA ARG A 244 -4.35 -9.97 22.81
C ARG A 244 -4.42 -8.54 22.31
N GLU A 245 -4.76 -7.59 23.19
CA GLU A 245 -4.82 -6.18 22.85
C GLU A 245 -3.45 -5.59 22.51
N THR A 246 -2.41 -6.00 23.23
CA THR A 246 -1.03 -5.61 22.93
C THR A 246 -0.60 -6.06 21.54
N ILE A 247 -0.98 -7.27 21.11
CA ILE A 247 -0.70 -7.76 19.74
C ILE A 247 -1.38 -6.89 18.68
N ILE A 248 -2.64 -6.50 18.90
CA ILE A 248 -3.36 -5.62 17.97
C ILE A 248 -2.72 -4.24 17.91
N ILE A 249 -2.30 -3.69 19.06
CA ILE A 249 -1.57 -2.40 19.10
C ILE A 249 -0.26 -2.49 18.33
N ILE A 250 0.54 -3.54 18.56
CA ILE A 250 1.80 -3.77 17.86
C ILE A 250 1.55 -3.88 16.36
N TYR A 251 0.54 -4.67 15.95
CA TYR A 251 0.14 -4.80 14.55
C TYR A 251 -0.12 -3.43 13.91
N VAL A 252 -1.00 -2.62 14.51
CA VAL A 252 -1.37 -1.30 13.97
C VAL A 252 -0.18 -0.34 13.96
N ILE A 253 0.59 -0.26 15.04
CA ILE A 253 1.77 0.62 15.12
C ILE A 253 2.80 0.24 14.07
N SER A 254 3.14 -1.05 13.93
CA SER A 254 4.10 -1.51 12.94
C SER A 254 3.61 -1.21 11.52
N HIS A 255 2.33 -1.45 11.22
CA HIS A 255 1.74 -1.15 9.92
C HIS A 255 1.79 0.32 9.59
N TYR A 256 1.27 1.16 10.50
CA TYR A 256 1.22 2.59 10.30
C TYR A 256 2.63 3.20 10.20
N PHE A 257 3.53 2.82 11.11
CA PHE A 257 4.87 3.38 11.15
C PHE A 257 5.68 2.99 9.90
N LEU A 258 5.71 1.71 9.52
CA LEU A 258 6.49 1.25 8.36
C LEU A 258 5.89 1.71 7.03
N SER A 259 4.56 1.67 6.90
CA SER A 259 3.91 2.04 5.63
C SER A 259 3.89 3.55 5.42
N TYR A 260 3.62 4.33 6.48
CA TYR A 260 3.32 5.75 6.38
C TYR A 260 4.31 6.63 7.15
N GLY A 261 4.60 6.28 8.41
CA GLY A 261 5.45 7.08 9.31
C GLY A 261 6.87 7.30 8.78
N ILE A 262 7.56 6.22 8.41
CA ILE A 262 8.95 6.26 7.89
C ILE A 262 9.07 7.19 6.68
N ARG A 263 8.05 7.27 5.81
CA ARG A 263 8.07 8.11 4.61
C ARG A 263 8.18 9.60 4.94
N ILE A 264 7.55 10.03 6.03
CA ILE A 264 7.60 11.42 6.50
C ILE A 264 9.01 11.76 6.99
N PHE A 265 9.64 10.84 7.74
CA PHE A 265 11.01 11.02 8.22
C PHE A 265 12.04 10.97 7.10
N TYR A 266 11.88 10.05 6.15
CA TYR A 266 12.79 9.89 5.01
C TYR A 266 12.82 11.15 4.13
N TYR A 267 11.69 11.83 3.93
CA TYR A 267 11.63 13.09 3.21
C TYR A 267 12.61 14.14 3.76
N LYS A 268 12.72 14.24 5.09
CA LYS A 268 13.62 15.18 5.76
C LYS A 268 15.07 14.83 5.48
N SER A 269 15.41 13.55 5.42
CA SER A 269 16.76 13.07 5.10
C SER A 269 17.13 13.38 3.64
N LEU A 270 16.24 13.06 2.69
CA LEU A 270 16.49 13.26 1.26
C LEU A 270 16.67 14.75 0.92
N LYS A 271 15.92 15.65 1.57
CA LYS A 271 16.06 17.09 1.33
C LYS A 271 17.48 17.58 1.62
N ASN A 272 18.03 17.15 2.76
CA ASN A 272 19.38 17.54 3.17
C ASN A 272 20.43 17.05 2.18
N GLU A 273 20.26 15.84 1.63
CA GLU A 273 21.19 15.28 0.65
C GLU A 273 21.13 16.02 -0.69
N SER A 274 19.93 16.30 -1.22
CA SER A 274 19.79 17.06 -2.47
C SER A 274 20.32 18.49 -2.36
N GLU A 275 20.16 19.15 -1.20
CA GLU A 275 20.73 20.47 -0.96
C GLU A 275 22.27 20.41 -0.89
N ASN A 276 22.82 19.34 -0.32
CA ASN A 276 24.26 19.11 -0.27
C ASN A 276 24.85 18.74 -1.63
N GLU A 277 24.18 17.94 -2.45
CA GLU A 277 24.63 17.61 -3.81
C GLU A 277 24.65 18.85 -4.71
N ILE A 278 23.59 19.66 -4.68
CA ILE A 278 23.55 20.92 -5.43
C ILE A 278 24.62 21.89 -4.92
N ALA A 279 24.80 22.01 -3.60
CA ALA A 279 25.86 22.84 -3.03
C ALA A 279 27.26 22.35 -3.44
N LYS A 280 27.45 21.04 -3.54
CA LYS A 280 28.70 20.41 -3.97
C LYS A 280 28.95 20.64 -5.46
N GLU A 281 27.96 20.46 -6.33
CA GLU A 281 28.08 20.77 -7.77
C GLU A 281 28.39 22.25 -7.99
N ILE A 282 27.74 23.16 -7.25
CA ILE A 282 28.03 24.60 -7.32
C ILE A 282 29.46 24.89 -6.85
N SER A 283 29.88 24.31 -5.73
CA SER A 283 31.25 24.46 -5.20
C SER A 283 32.29 23.94 -6.20
N ASP A 284 32.07 22.77 -6.78
CA ASP A 284 32.98 22.15 -7.74
C ASP A 284 33.05 22.96 -9.05
N ALA A 285 31.92 23.53 -9.50
CA ALA A 285 31.89 24.45 -10.63
C ALA A 285 32.71 25.73 -10.36
N PHE A 286 32.52 26.39 -9.22
CA PHE A 286 33.29 27.59 -8.87
C PHE A 286 34.78 27.33 -8.69
N ARG A 287 35.16 26.13 -8.23
CA ARG A 287 36.57 25.72 -8.07
C ARG A 287 37.23 25.35 -9.40
N SER A 288 36.45 25.00 -10.43
CA SER A 288 36.96 24.68 -11.76
C SER A 288 37.34 25.91 -12.60
N ASP A 289 36.72 27.07 -12.36
CA ASP A 289 37.02 28.31 -13.10
C ASP A 289 38.34 28.97 -12.70
N THR A 290 38.90 28.64 -11.53
CA THR A 290 40.14 29.26 -11.03
C THR A 290 41.44 28.63 -11.56
N ASN A 291 41.37 27.53 -12.33
CA ASN A 291 42.55 26.83 -12.89
C ASN A 291 42.51 26.64 -14.43
N SER A 292 41.75 27.46 -15.17
CA SER A 292 41.56 27.30 -16.62
C SER A 292 42.74 27.74 -17.51
N GLU A 293 43.98 27.48 -17.11
CA GLU A 293 45.15 27.63 -18.00
C GLU A 293 45.34 26.41 -18.95
N TYR A 294 44.57 25.33 -18.78
CA TYR A 294 44.76 24.07 -19.52
C TYR A 294 43.76 23.77 -20.67
N LEU A 295 42.77 24.64 -20.94
CA LEU A 295 41.74 24.38 -21.96
C LEU A 295 42.07 24.92 -23.36
N LYS A 296 43.32 24.71 -23.82
CA LYS A 296 43.79 25.19 -25.14
C LYS A 296 44.26 24.11 -26.13
N ARG A 297 44.00 22.80 -25.91
CA ARG A 297 44.67 21.75 -26.72
C ARG A 297 43.89 20.53 -27.23
N PHE A 298 42.56 20.54 -27.34
CA PHE A 298 41.86 19.45 -28.03
C PHE A 298 40.95 19.95 -29.15
N SER A 299 41.57 20.26 -30.29
CA SER A 299 40.96 20.22 -31.62
C SER A 299 41.60 19.07 -32.42
N ALA A 300 40.78 18.46 -33.29
CA ALA A 300 41.12 17.50 -34.35
C ALA A 300 41.33 16.02 -33.98
N ASN A 301 40.26 15.22 -34.08
CA ASN A 301 40.05 14.22 -35.15
C ASN A 301 38.90 13.27 -34.78
N SER A 302 37.73 13.47 -35.37
CA SER A 302 36.63 12.51 -35.32
C SER A 302 36.73 11.55 -36.51
N GLU A 303 37.35 10.39 -36.32
CA GLU A 303 37.24 9.28 -37.27
C GLU A 303 35.86 8.62 -37.12
N LYS A 304 35.08 8.63 -38.21
CA LYS A 304 33.82 7.91 -38.35
C LYS A 304 34.12 6.41 -38.40
N MET A 305 33.98 5.70 -37.27
CA MET A 305 33.95 4.23 -37.28
C MET A 305 32.56 3.74 -37.72
N ASN A 306 32.51 3.22 -38.94
CA ASN A 306 31.33 2.68 -39.60
C ASN A 306 31.28 1.16 -39.33
N TYR A 307 30.67 0.73 -38.22
CA TYR A 307 30.49 -0.69 -37.91
C TYR A 307 29.18 -1.21 -38.51
N ASN A 308 29.27 -1.80 -39.71
CA ASN A 308 28.20 -2.58 -40.32
C ASN A 308 28.20 -4.00 -39.72
N SER A 309 27.45 -4.22 -38.63
CA SER A 309 27.19 -5.57 -38.11
C SER A 309 25.81 -6.08 -38.56
N ASN A 310 25.79 -6.73 -39.73
CA ASN A 310 24.66 -7.52 -40.18
C ASN A 310 24.56 -8.82 -39.35
N ILE A 311 24.00 -8.73 -38.13
CA ILE A 311 23.73 -9.91 -37.30
C ILE A 311 22.37 -10.48 -37.68
N TYR A 312 22.42 -11.54 -38.49
CA TYR A 312 21.30 -12.38 -38.88
C TYR A 312 20.83 -13.21 -37.67
N TYR A 313 19.87 -12.68 -36.89
CA TYR A 313 19.27 -13.43 -35.78
C TYR A 313 18.26 -14.46 -36.32
N ASN A 314 18.75 -15.69 -36.52
CA ASN A 314 17.92 -16.84 -36.86
C ASN A 314 16.87 -17.10 -35.76
N ARG A 315 15.61 -17.06 -36.17
CA ARG A 315 14.40 -16.99 -35.35
C ARG A 315 13.93 -18.38 -34.92
N SER A 316 14.77 -19.13 -34.21
CA SER A 316 14.38 -20.41 -33.60
C SER A 316 14.42 -20.31 -32.07
N TYR A 317 13.36 -19.75 -31.49
CA TYR A 317 13.16 -19.73 -30.03
C TYR A 317 11.67 -19.86 -29.73
N LYS A 318 11.08 -21.02 -30.04
CA LYS A 318 9.64 -21.25 -29.78
C LYS A 318 9.34 -21.96 -28.45
N ASN A 319 10.34 -22.50 -27.75
CA ASN A 319 10.16 -23.11 -26.41
C ASN A 319 11.23 -22.62 -25.42
N ARG A 320 11.15 -21.35 -24.99
CA ARG A 320 11.89 -20.95 -23.78
C ARG A 320 11.07 -21.36 -22.56
N SER A 321 11.69 -22.09 -21.64
CA SER A 321 11.09 -22.46 -20.36
C SER A 321 10.64 -21.21 -19.59
N LEU A 322 9.54 -21.33 -18.84
CA LEU A 322 9.02 -20.26 -17.96
C LEU A 322 10.10 -19.68 -17.05
N TYR A 323 11.04 -20.53 -16.60
CA TYR A 323 12.21 -20.14 -15.81
C TYR A 323 13.03 -19.02 -16.47
N ASN A 324 13.36 -19.14 -17.77
CA ASN A 324 14.12 -18.12 -18.48
C ASN A 324 13.35 -16.80 -18.63
N LYS A 325 12.02 -16.85 -18.65
CA LYS A 325 11.17 -15.66 -18.65
C LYS A 325 11.28 -14.94 -17.29
N PHE A 326 11.19 -15.69 -16.19
CA PHE A 326 11.35 -15.16 -14.83
C PHE A 326 12.73 -14.55 -14.62
N LEU A 327 13.80 -15.26 -14.99
CA LEU A 327 15.17 -14.77 -14.83
C LEU A 327 15.39 -13.46 -15.61
N ARG A 328 14.89 -13.37 -16.85
CA ARG A 328 15.02 -12.15 -17.66
C ARG A 328 14.24 -10.97 -17.08
N MET A 329 13.10 -11.20 -16.41
CA MET A 329 12.35 -10.14 -15.74
C MET A 329 13.14 -9.59 -14.55
N HIS A 330 13.79 -10.47 -13.79
CA HIS A 330 14.56 -10.14 -12.61
C HIS A 330 15.83 -9.32 -12.91
N TYR A 331 16.51 -9.59 -14.04
CA TYR A 331 17.73 -8.87 -14.45
C TYR A 331 17.47 -7.74 -15.46
N ARG A 332 16.22 -7.36 -15.72
CA ARG A 332 15.92 -6.28 -16.67
C ARG A 332 16.22 -4.92 -16.04
N ASP A 333 17.42 -4.39 -16.31
CA ASP A 333 17.78 -3.04 -15.88
C ASP A 333 16.79 -2.01 -16.43
N GLY A 334 16.19 -1.23 -15.52
CA GLY A 334 15.12 -0.26 -15.83
C GLY A 334 15.52 0.92 -16.72
N THR A 335 16.78 0.98 -17.16
CA THR A 335 17.38 2.12 -17.85
C THR A 335 17.20 2.10 -19.37
N LEU A 336 16.78 0.98 -19.98
CA LEU A 336 17.01 0.76 -21.43
C LEU A 336 15.81 0.94 -22.39
N SER A 337 14.61 1.30 -21.92
CA SER A 337 13.43 1.40 -22.81
C SER A 337 12.99 2.82 -23.16
N ARG A 338 13.85 3.83 -22.98
CA ARG A 338 13.62 5.20 -23.48
C ARG A 338 14.58 5.57 -24.61
N SER A 339 15.07 4.60 -25.39
CA SER A 339 15.83 4.88 -26.61
C SER A 339 14.90 5.39 -27.73
N ASN A 340 14.88 6.70 -27.91
CA ASN A 340 15.10 7.44 -29.17
C ASN A 340 14.45 6.97 -30.49
N ASN A 341 13.35 6.21 -30.49
CA ASN A 341 12.62 5.92 -31.73
C ASN A 341 11.78 7.10 -32.27
N SER A 342 11.88 8.30 -31.69
CA SER A 342 11.12 9.48 -32.13
C SER A 342 11.84 10.42 -33.10
N TYR A 343 13.06 10.11 -33.55
CA TYR A 343 13.82 11.04 -34.41
C TYR A 343 14.31 10.50 -35.77
N ILE A 344 14.01 9.26 -36.17
CA ILE A 344 14.59 8.72 -37.43
C ILE A 344 13.68 8.80 -38.67
N ASN A 345 12.36 9.02 -38.57
CA ASN A 345 11.50 9.03 -39.77
C ASN A 345 10.68 10.32 -39.95
N LYS A 346 11.34 11.46 -40.18
CA LYS A 346 10.65 12.65 -40.73
C LYS A 346 11.37 13.42 -41.85
N GLU A 347 12.52 12.97 -42.36
CA GLU A 347 13.27 13.74 -43.38
C GLU A 347 13.48 13.07 -44.75
N THR A 348 12.79 11.98 -45.08
CA THR A 348 12.95 11.31 -46.40
C THR A 348 11.75 11.39 -47.34
N SER A 349 10.95 12.45 -47.29
CA SER A 349 9.90 12.68 -48.30
C SER A 349 9.76 14.14 -48.74
N ALA A 350 10.87 14.83 -48.98
CA ALA A 350 10.87 16.18 -49.54
C ALA A 350 12.00 16.40 -50.56
N TYR A 351 12.29 15.43 -51.45
CA TYR A 351 13.11 15.71 -52.63
C TYR A 351 12.86 14.68 -53.75
N SER A 352 11.74 14.82 -54.47
CA SER A 352 11.57 14.35 -55.86
C SER A 352 10.17 14.65 -56.40
N GLN A 353 9.83 15.94 -56.51
CA GLN A 353 8.85 16.37 -57.53
C GLN A 353 9.41 17.61 -58.21
N ASN A 354 10.33 17.35 -59.14
CA ASN A 354 10.81 18.34 -60.06
C ASN A 354 9.75 18.50 -61.17
N ARG A 355 9.07 19.64 -61.09
CA ARG A 355 8.38 20.44 -62.12
C ARG A 355 8.28 19.82 -63.52
N ASN A 356 7.04 19.64 -63.98
CA ASN A 356 6.61 20.12 -65.29
C ASN A 356 5.08 20.35 -65.32
N ASN A 357 4.70 21.44 -65.98
CA ASN A 357 3.35 21.94 -66.30
C ASN A 357 2.63 22.61 -65.11
N GLY A 358 2.20 23.88 -65.14
CA GLY A 358 1.74 24.69 -66.26
C GLY A 358 0.21 24.75 -66.24
N ILE A 359 -0.33 25.97 -66.11
CA ILE A 359 -1.70 26.40 -66.51
C ILE A 359 -2.78 26.48 -65.40
N ASN A 360 -3.12 27.75 -65.11
CA ASN A 360 -4.42 28.39 -64.86
C ASN A 360 -5.39 27.94 -63.75
N SER A 361 -5.53 28.90 -62.82
CA SER A 361 -6.77 29.66 -62.53
C SER A 361 -7.77 29.18 -61.48
N LYS A 362 -8.36 30.23 -60.87
CA LYS A 362 -9.60 30.31 -60.07
C LYS A 362 -9.52 29.99 -58.58
N LEU A 363 -9.35 31.09 -57.82
CA LEU A 363 -10.33 31.60 -56.86
C LEU A 363 -11.39 30.60 -56.37
N THR A 364 -11.32 30.29 -55.08
CA THR A 364 -12.45 30.41 -54.15
C THR A 364 -11.92 30.73 -52.76
N LYS A 365 -12.28 31.92 -52.28
CA LYS A 365 -12.34 32.28 -50.86
C LYS A 365 -13.34 31.34 -50.21
N ASP A 366 -12.98 30.70 -49.11
CA ASP A 366 -13.96 30.29 -48.10
C ASP A 366 -13.33 30.19 -46.71
N ASN A 367 -14.15 30.63 -45.76
CA ASN A 367 -13.87 30.99 -44.39
C ASN A 367 -13.58 29.78 -43.50
N ILE A 368 -12.58 29.89 -42.61
CA ILE A 368 -12.46 29.02 -41.44
C ILE A 368 -12.29 29.91 -40.20
N PRO A 369 -13.21 29.87 -39.22
CA PRO A 369 -13.15 30.71 -38.04
C PRO A 369 -12.07 30.23 -37.06
N PHE A 370 -11.28 31.20 -36.63
CA PHE A 370 -10.24 31.11 -35.62
C PHE A 370 -10.90 31.06 -34.23
N SER A 371 -11.04 29.88 -33.63
CA SER A 371 -11.46 29.75 -32.23
C SER A 371 -10.27 30.10 -31.31
N ARG A 372 -10.29 31.32 -30.77
CA ARG A 372 -9.30 31.85 -29.84
C ARG A 372 -9.49 31.25 -28.44
N ASN A 373 -8.37 30.89 -27.85
CA ASN A 373 -8.18 30.43 -26.48
C ASN A 373 -8.90 31.28 -25.42
N MET A 374 -9.66 30.63 -24.54
CA MET A 374 -10.03 31.12 -23.21
C MET A 374 -9.49 30.14 -22.16
N PHE A 375 -8.38 30.50 -21.52
CA PHE A 375 -8.09 30.11 -20.14
C PHE A 375 -7.45 31.32 -19.46
N SER A 376 -8.31 32.17 -18.89
CA SER A 376 -7.92 33.21 -17.95
C SER A 376 -7.59 32.56 -16.61
N VAL A 377 -6.32 32.50 -16.25
CA VAL A 377 -5.87 32.18 -14.89
C VAL A 377 -5.99 33.45 -14.05
N ASN A 378 -7.06 33.53 -13.26
CA ASN A 378 -7.20 34.53 -12.21
C ASN A 378 -6.47 34.06 -10.95
N SER A 379 -5.25 34.55 -10.73
CA SER A 379 -4.59 34.50 -9.43
C SER A 379 -5.03 35.70 -8.59
N LYS A 380 -6.09 35.52 -7.78
CA LYS A 380 -6.35 36.43 -6.66
C LYS A 380 -5.42 36.07 -5.50
N ILE A 381 -4.44 36.93 -5.30
CA ILE A 381 -3.66 37.07 -4.08
C ILE A 381 -4.61 37.57 -2.99
N ILE A 382 -4.79 36.80 -1.92
CA ILE A 382 -5.41 37.28 -0.67
C ILE A 382 -4.28 37.40 0.34
N ASN A 383 -3.96 38.65 0.67
CA ASN A 383 -3.27 39.01 1.90
C ASN A 383 -4.25 38.87 3.06
N LYS A 384 -3.92 38.03 4.04
CA LYS A 384 -4.17 38.29 5.45
C LYS A 384 -3.25 37.44 6.31
#